data_AF-A0A1H1EFH3-F1
#
_entry.id   AF-A0A1H1EFH3-F1
#
_cell.length_a   1.000
_cell.length_b   1.000
_cell.length_c   1.000
_cell.angle_alpha   90.00
_cell.angle_beta   90.00
_cell.angle_gamma   90.00
#
_symmetry.space_group_name_H-M   'P 1'
#
loop_
_entity.id
_entity.type
_entity.pdbx_description
1 polymer ?
#
loop_
_entity_poly.entity_id
_entity_poly.type
_entity_poly.pdbx_seq_one_letter_code
_entity_poly.pdbx_strand_id
1 'polypeptide(L)'
;MTVSIEMGVKPNGTSSVVDLEELLATRLLVQGNSGSGKSHLLRRLMEQSAPWVQQVVIDPEGDFVSLADEFGHVVIEATMNDRELTMIAARVRQHRISVILNLEQLEPDKQLKAAAAFMNGLFDSERQYWYPVLVVVDEAQLFAPAASGDFGEEARRLSLMAMTNLMCRGRKRGLAGIIATQRLAKLAKNVAAEASNFLMGRTFLDIDMARASDLLGMDRRQAEQFRNLERGQFISLGPAMTRRPQKVIIGDVVTGSRGGSPKLMPMPSQPVETAAELIFTATENDPVLNNNRIAAPSAKDVMMQLSHTAASNMQAQHKEVVEAEPEDLFNLEEKNQQYKEIIGKILEDPEASFAPVSQLYQDFQVRCRIDRLKSQDLAKFRKLLSVARAGVGKKEVEDVDWQQAEVVAAQLPEEMRGVYLLLAKAAMAGEACPADLDIAKAYGTRSPGRARWLLTHMEERGFIICASDLRGNRIVTLPDIGKQTATK
;
A
#
# COMPACT_ATOMS: atom_id res chain seq x y z
N MET A 1 -37.90 3.55 31.44
CA MET A 1 -37.00 3.41 32.61
C MET A 1 -35.74 4.09 32.18
N THR A 2 -35.38 5.23 32.77
CA THR A 2 -34.17 5.93 32.35
C THR A 2 -32.94 5.16 32.80
N VAL A 3 -32.19 4.58 31.86
CA VAL A 3 -30.93 3.90 32.17
C VAL A 3 -29.84 4.96 32.34
N SER A 4 -29.33 5.09 33.55
CA SER A 4 -28.22 5.99 33.86
C SER A 4 -26.92 5.20 34.00
N ILE A 5 -25.89 5.63 33.27
CA ILE A 5 -24.55 5.05 33.28
C ILE A 5 -23.68 5.87 34.23
N GLU A 6 -23.00 5.21 35.17
CA GLU A 6 -22.06 5.87 36.07
C GLU A 6 -20.70 6.09 35.38
N MET A 7 -20.36 7.34 35.11
CA MET A 7 -19.10 7.71 34.47
C MET A 7 -17.95 7.92 35.46
N GLY A 8 -18.27 8.23 36.71
CA GLY A 8 -17.29 8.53 37.76
C GLY A 8 -17.82 9.57 38.74
N VAL A 9 -16.95 10.46 39.22
CA VAL A 9 -17.30 11.41 40.30
C VAL A 9 -17.00 12.85 39.92
N LYS A 10 -17.80 13.77 40.44
CA LYS A 10 -17.53 15.21 40.38
C LYS A 10 -16.56 15.60 41.51
N PRO A 11 -15.88 16.75 41.42
CA PRO A 11 -14.96 17.20 42.46
C PRO A 11 -15.55 17.33 43.87
N ASN A 12 -16.87 17.47 43.98
CA ASN A 12 -17.60 17.51 45.25
C ASN A 12 -17.98 16.11 45.79
N GLY A 13 -17.48 15.03 45.19
CA GLY A 13 -17.75 13.64 45.57
C GLY A 13 -19.10 13.08 45.09
N THR A 14 -19.92 13.87 44.40
CA THR A 14 -21.20 13.37 43.85
C THR A 14 -20.99 12.55 42.57
N SER A 15 -21.81 11.52 42.35
CA SER A 15 -21.77 10.72 41.12
C SER A 15 -22.00 11.59 39.88
N SER A 16 -21.23 11.31 38.84
CA SER A 16 -21.44 11.82 37.49
C SER A 16 -22.04 10.71 36.64
N VAL A 17 -23.24 10.94 36.13
CA VAL A 17 -24.00 9.96 35.34
C VAL A 17 -24.28 10.48 33.93
N VAL A 18 -24.45 9.55 33.00
CA VAL A 18 -24.93 9.80 31.63
C VAL A 18 -26.28 9.11 31.47
N ASP A 19 -27.29 9.85 31.05
CA ASP A 19 -28.58 9.30 30.61
C ASP A 19 -28.39 8.64 29.23
N LEU A 20 -28.50 7.32 29.18
CA LEU A 20 -28.27 6.55 27.96
C LEU A 20 -29.35 6.80 26.90
N GLU A 21 -30.61 6.97 27.30
CA GLU A 21 -31.71 7.23 26.36
C GLU A 21 -31.54 8.60 25.69
N GLU A 22 -31.19 9.61 26.50
CA GLU A 22 -30.90 10.95 26.00
C GLU A 22 -29.65 10.94 25.11
N LEU A 23 -28.59 10.22 25.51
CA LEU A 23 -27.35 10.09 24.73
C LEU A 23 -27.62 9.51 23.33
N LEU A 24 -28.48 8.49 23.23
CA LEU A 24 -28.87 7.88 21.96
C LEU A 24 -29.56 8.88 21.01
N ALA A 25 -30.23 9.89 21.56
CA ALA A 25 -30.87 10.95 20.78
C ALA A 25 -29.93 12.11 20.44
N THR A 26 -28.88 12.34 21.25
CA THR A 26 -28.14 13.62 21.27
C THR A 26 -26.67 13.52 20.90
N ARG A 27 -26.11 12.31 20.81
CA ARG A 27 -24.73 12.00 20.38
C ARG A 27 -23.65 12.62 21.28
N LEU A 28 -22.42 12.15 21.17
CA LEU A 28 -21.32 12.60 22.04
C LEU A 28 -20.06 12.87 21.23
N LEU A 29 -19.42 13.99 21.56
CA LEU A 29 -18.06 14.31 21.13
C LEU A 29 -17.13 14.26 22.34
N VAL A 30 -16.08 13.45 22.23
CA VAL A 30 -15.01 13.35 23.22
C VAL A 30 -13.74 13.95 22.62
N GLN A 31 -13.13 14.89 23.33
CA GLN A 31 -11.84 15.47 22.94
C GLN A 31 -10.83 15.27 24.06
N GLY A 32 -9.60 14.96 23.71
CA GLY A 32 -8.49 15.02 24.65
C GLY A 32 -7.18 14.66 23.97
N ASN A 33 -6.10 15.38 24.30
CA ASN A 33 -4.78 15.09 23.76
C ASN A 33 -4.28 13.69 24.20
N SER A 34 -3.25 13.16 23.54
CA SER A 34 -2.59 11.93 23.97
C SER A 34 -2.27 11.95 25.47
N GLY A 35 -2.56 10.83 26.16
CA GLY A 35 -2.39 10.69 27.60
C GLY A 35 -3.42 11.42 28.48
N SER A 36 -4.45 12.07 27.91
CA SER A 36 -5.55 12.70 28.67
C SER A 36 -6.50 11.69 29.33
N GLY A 37 -6.53 10.44 28.87
CA GLY A 37 -7.48 9.42 29.32
C GLY A 37 -8.71 9.25 28.41
N LYS A 38 -8.65 9.70 27.15
CA LYS A 38 -9.73 9.54 26.17
C LYS A 38 -10.16 8.08 25.98
N SER A 39 -9.23 7.16 25.68
CA SER A 39 -9.56 5.73 25.53
C SER A 39 -10.10 5.12 26.83
N HIS A 40 -9.61 5.57 27.99
CA HIS A 40 -10.13 5.17 29.32
C HIS A 40 -11.58 5.63 29.53
N LEU A 41 -11.90 6.86 29.16
CA LEU A 41 -13.27 7.39 29.19
C LEU A 41 -14.21 6.60 28.26
N LEU A 42 -13.78 6.32 27.04
CA LEU A 42 -14.58 5.54 26.09
C LEU A 42 -14.83 4.12 26.61
N ARG A 43 -13.83 3.46 27.19
CA ARG A 43 -14.01 2.16 27.88
C ARG A 43 -15.04 2.28 28.98
N ARG A 44 -14.89 3.25 29.89
CA ARG A 44 -15.86 3.43 30.99
C ARG A 44 -17.28 3.56 30.46
N LEU A 45 -17.49 4.35 29.41
CA LEU A 45 -18.81 4.48 28.79
C LEU A 45 -19.30 3.16 28.19
N MET A 46 -18.45 2.46 27.43
CA MET A 46 -18.80 1.20 26.76
C MET A 46 -19.06 0.06 27.75
N GLU A 47 -18.19 -0.15 28.73
CA GLU A 47 -18.35 -1.18 29.76
C GLU A 47 -19.67 -1.02 30.52
N GLN A 48 -20.01 0.22 30.90
CA GLN A 48 -21.24 0.49 31.65
C GLN A 48 -22.50 0.43 30.78
N SER A 49 -22.38 0.66 29.47
CA SER A 49 -23.52 0.62 28.53
C SER A 49 -23.71 -0.72 27.83
N ALA A 50 -22.73 -1.63 27.88
CA ALA A 50 -22.74 -2.90 27.16
C ALA A 50 -23.96 -3.79 27.47
N PRO A 51 -24.46 -3.89 28.73
CA PRO A 51 -25.65 -4.68 29.02
C PRO A 51 -26.95 -4.11 28.43
N TRP A 52 -26.95 -2.85 28.01
CA TRP A 52 -28.17 -2.09 27.72
C TRP A 52 -28.37 -1.79 26.24
N VAL A 53 -27.29 -1.63 25.49
CA VAL A 53 -27.35 -1.21 24.08
C VAL A 53 -26.27 -1.87 23.25
N GLN A 54 -26.59 -2.18 21.99
CA GLN A 54 -25.63 -2.67 21.02
C GLN A 54 -24.55 -1.61 20.79
N GLN A 55 -23.29 -2.06 20.71
CA GLN A 55 -22.13 -1.20 20.49
C GLN A 55 -21.38 -1.62 19.24
N VAL A 56 -21.00 -0.64 18.43
CA VAL A 56 -20.11 -0.81 17.30
C VAL A 56 -18.93 0.13 17.49
N VAL A 57 -17.72 -0.40 17.55
CA VAL A 57 -16.49 0.39 17.68
C VAL A 57 -15.74 0.38 16.36
N ILE A 58 -15.37 1.56 15.86
CA ILE A 58 -14.44 1.75 14.74
C ILE A 58 -13.08 2.11 15.35
N ASP A 59 -12.15 1.18 15.27
CA ASP A 59 -10.90 1.21 16.04
C ASP A 59 -9.67 1.21 15.10
N PRO A 60 -9.11 2.40 14.78
CA PRO A 60 -7.93 2.51 13.94
C PRO A 60 -6.62 2.08 14.60
N GLU A 61 -6.57 2.02 15.94
CA GLU A 61 -5.34 1.75 16.70
C GLU A 61 -5.38 0.40 17.44
N GLY A 62 -6.48 -0.37 17.34
CA GLY A 62 -6.62 -1.68 17.99
C GLY A 62 -6.73 -1.61 19.51
N ASP A 63 -7.07 -0.43 20.06
CA ASP A 63 -7.06 -0.17 21.48
C ASP A 63 -8.15 -0.97 22.20
N PHE A 64 -9.32 -1.15 21.60
CA PHE A 64 -10.55 -1.62 22.28
C PHE A 64 -10.82 -3.12 22.16
N VAL A 65 -9.94 -3.88 21.50
CA VAL A 65 -10.06 -5.32 21.26
C VAL A 65 -10.35 -6.13 22.55
N SER A 66 -9.84 -5.69 23.71
CA SER A 66 -10.07 -6.35 25.00
C SER A 66 -11.50 -6.26 25.55
N LEU A 67 -12.39 -5.44 24.98
CA LEU A 67 -13.82 -5.51 25.33
C LEU A 67 -14.43 -6.84 24.88
N ALA A 68 -13.87 -7.49 23.85
CA ALA A 68 -14.32 -8.81 23.40
C ALA A 68 -14.16 -9.87 24.49
N ASP A 69 -13.10 -9.76 25.29
CA ASP A 69 -12.76 -10.75 26.31
C ASP A 69 -13.79 -10.75 27.47
N GLU A 70 -14.35 -9.58 27.81
CA GLU A 70 -15.19 -9.40 29.02
C GLU A 70 -16.66 -9.10 28.71
N PHE A 71 -16.96 -8.39 27.61
CA PHE A 71 -18.30 -7.87 27.32
C PHE A 71 -18.96 -8.51 26.09
N GLY A 72 -18.32 -9.53 25.50
CA GLY A 72 -18.90 -10.33 24.42
C GLY A 72 -18.92 -9.63 23.05
N HIS A 73 -18.12 -8.57 22.87
CA HIS A 73 -17.92 -7.96 21.55
C HIS A 73 -17.23 -8.95 20.61
N VAL A 74 -17.62 -8.96 19.33
CA VAL A 74 -16.92 -9.72 18.29
C VAL A 74 -15.94 -8.80 17.57
N VAL A 75 -14.68 -9.22 17.49
CA VAL A 75 -13.64 -8.49 16.75
C VAL A 75 -13.72 -8.85 15.28
N ILE A 76 -13.82 -7.84 14.42
CA ILE A 76 -13.81 -7.95 12.97
C ILE A 76 -12.50 -7.34 12.49
N GLU A 77 -11.56 -8.20 12.09
CA GLU A 77 -10.35 -7.77 11.40
C GLU A 77 -10.70 -7.36 9.96
N ALA A 78 -10.43 -6.12 9.58
CA ALA A 78 -10.81 -5.56 8.29
C ALA A 78 -9.91 -6.04 7.12
N THR A 79 -9.66 -7.34 7.03
CA THR A 79 -8.86 -7.98 5.98
C THR A 79 -9.64 -8.25 4.68
N MET A 80 -10.96 -8.07 4.73
CA MET A 80 -11.91 -8.37 3.67
C MET A 80 -12.13 -7.19 2.70
N ASN A 81 -12.82 -7.44 1.58
CA ASN A 81 -13.18 -6.38 0.64
C ASN A 81 -14.39 -5.54 1.12
N ASP A 82 -14.57 -4.36 0.51
CA ASP A 82 -15.61 -3.39 0.88
C ASP A 82 -17.04 -3.97 0.86
N ARG A 83 -17.35 -4.84 -0.11
CA ARG A 83 -18.68 -5.45 -0.26
C ARG A 83 -18.96 -6.41 0.89
N GLU A 84 -17.98 -7.23 1.25
CA GLU A 84 -18.08 -8.16 2.37
C GLU A 84 -18.24 -7.41 3.70
N LEU A 85 -17.46 -6.35 3.94
CA LEU A 85 -17.60 -5.51 5.13
C LEU A 85 -19.00 -4.89 5.24
N THR A 86 -19.55 -4.41 4.12
CA THR A 86 -20.93 -3.89 4.06
C THR A 86 -21.96 -4.95 4.44
N MET A 87 -21.80 -6.19 3.94
CA MET A 87 -22.69 -7.32 4.28
C MET A 87 -22.55 -7.78 5.73
N ILE A 88 -21.32 -7.75 6.28
CA ILE A 88 -21.07 -8.06 7.69
C ILE A 88 -21.75 -7.02 8.58
N ALA A 89 -21.59 -5.72 8.28
CA ALA A 89 -22.26 -4.66 9.02
C ALA A 89 -23.79 -4.81 9.04
N ALA A 90 -24.40 -5.18 7.91
CA ALA A 90 -25.83 -5.48 7.86
C ALA A 90 -26.22 -6.66 8.77
N ARG A 91 -25.43 -7.74 8.78
CA ARG A 91 -25.66 -8.90 9.67
C ARG A 91 -25.46 -8.55 11.15
N VAL A 92 -24.42 -7.79 11.47
CA VAL A 92 -24.14 -7.27 12.83
C VAL A 92 -25.38 -6.56 13.37
N ARG A 93 -26.00 -5.72 12.54
CA ARG A 93 -27.20 -4.99 12.88
C ARG A 93 -28.45 -5.86 12.97
N GLN A 94 -28.63 -6.78 12.03
CA GLN A 94 -29.75 -7.74 12.02
C GLN A 94 -29.77 -8.60 13.28
N HIS A 95 -28.60 -9.08 13.72
CA HIS A 95 -28.46 -9.98 14.87
C HIS A 95 -28.16 -9.25 16.19
N ARG A 96 -28.05 -7.92 16.18
CA ARG A 96 -27.73 -7.07 17.34
C ARG A 96 -26.44 -7.48 18.08
N ILE A 97 -25.42 -7.88 17.32
CA ILE A 97 -24.13 -8.30 17.88
C ILE A 97 -23.28 -7.04 18.14
N SER A 98 -22.74 -6.87 19.34
CA SER A 98 -21.76 -5.81 19.60
C SER A 98 -20.43 -6.18 18.96
N VAL A 99 -19.78 -5.24 18.26
CA VAL A 99 -18.57 -5.52 17.50
C VAL A 99 -17.51 -4.43 17.60
N ILE A 100 -16.27 -4.83 17.35
CA ILE A 100 -15.12 -3.94 17.17
C ILE A 100 -14.59 -4.18 15.77
N LEU A 101 -14.63 -3.16 14.92
CA LEU A 101 -13.95 -3.15 13.64
C LEU A 101 -12.51 -2.70 13.89
N ASN A 102 -11.59 -3.67 13.95
CA ASN A 102 -10.16 -3.42 14.11
C ASN A 102 -9.55 -3.08 12.75
N LEU A 103 -8.89 -1.92 12.67
CA LEU A 103 -8.25 -1.42 11.45
C LEU A 103 -6.74 -1.22 11.61
N GLU A 104 -6.14 -1.61 12.76
CA GLU A 104 -4.73 -1.39 13.09
C GLU A 104 -3.76 -1.90 12.00
N GLN A 105 -4.08 -3.03 11.37
CA GLN A 105 -3.24 -3.68 10.37
C GLN A 105 -3.41 -3.10 8.95
N LEU A 106 -4.25 -2.10 8.76
CA LEU A 106 -4.51 -1.50 7.45
C LEU A 106 -3.76 -0.18 7.27
N GLU A 107 -3.27 0.03 6.04
CA GLU A 107 -2.80 1.33 5.58
C GLU A 107 -3.89 2.41 5.69
N PRO A 108 -3.54 3.68 5.92
CA PRO A 108 -4.52 4.76 6.16
C PRO A 108 -5.64 4.85 5.11
N ASP A 109 -5.33 4.74 3.80
CA ASP A 109 -6.34 4.78 2.74
C ASP A 109 -7.34 3.60 2.83
N LYS A 110 -6.84 2.41 3.20
CA LYS A 110 -7.67 1.22 3.40
C LYS A 110 -8.51 1.33 4.67
N GLN A 111 -7.98 1.92 5.75
CA GLN A 111 -8.77 2.21 6.95
C GLN A 111 -10.00 3.07 6.62
N LEU A 112 -9.82 4.13 5.81
CA LEU A 112 -10.91 5.00 5.38
C LEU A 112 -11.98 4.24 4.59
N LYS A 113 -11.57 3.42 3.61
CA LYS A 113 -12.49 2.60 2.79
C LYS A 113 -13.24 1.58 3.63
N ALA A 114 -12.53 0.82 4.47
CA ALA A 114 -13.11 -0.20 5.33
C ALA A 114 -14.13 0.39 6.31
N ALA A 115 -13.77 1.49 7.00
CA ALA A 115 -14.67 2.19 7.91
C ALA A 115 -15.90 2.74 7.19
N ALA A 116 -15.71 3.34 6.00
CA ALA A 116 -16.82 3.85 5.19
C ALA A 116 -17.78 2.73 4.77
N ALA A 117 -17.25 1.62 4.24
CA ALA A 117 -18.04 0.46 3.81
C ALA A 117 -18.84 -0.12 4.98
N PHE A 118 -18.19 -0.32 6.13
CA PHE A 118 -18.84 -0.84 7.32
C PHE A 118 -19.94 0.08 7.86
N MET A 119 -19.64 1.37 8.02
CA MET A 119 -20.63 2.37 8.47
C MET A 119 -21.81 2.50 7.51
N ASN A 120 -21.58 2.42 6.20
CA ASN A 120 -22.66 2.44 5.20
C ASN A 120 -23.53 1.19 5.30
N GLY A 121 -22.95 0.00 5.49
CA GLY A 121 -23.71 -1.23 5.71
C GLY A 121 -24.59 -1.17 6.97
N LEU A 122 -24.10 -0.56 8.06
CA LEU A 122 -24.92 -0.25 9.22
C LEU A 122 -26.04 0.72 8.83
N PHE A 123 -25.71 1.82 8.17
CA PHE A 123 -26.63 2.89 7.84
C PHE A 123 -27.79 2.40 6.97
N ASP A 124 -27.51 1.63 5.92
CA ASP A 124 -28.48 1.21 4.89
C ASP A 124 -29.25 -0.08 5.22
N SER A 125 -29.11 -0.60 6.44
CA SER A 125 -29.92 -1.71 6.91
C SER A 125 -31.42 -1.42 6.87
N GLU A 126 -32.23 -2.46 6.63
CA GLU A 126 -33.67 -2.37 6.52
C GLU A 126 -34.33 -1.78 7.77
N ARG A 127 -35.47 -1.10 7.59
CA ARG A 127 -36.18 -0.37 8.65
C ARG A 127 -36.55 -1.24 9.85
N GLN A 128 -36.82 -2.52 9.63
CA GLN A 128 -37.12 -3.46 10.72
C GLN A 128 -35.94 -3.70 11.67
N TYR A 129 -34.72 -3.38 11.25
CA TYR A 129 -33.49 -3.49 12.05
C TYR A 129 -33.01 -2.14 12.60
N TRP A 130 -33.86 -1.11 12.60
CA TRP A 130 -33.52 0.22 13.14
C TRP A 130 -33.63 0.28 14.66
N TYR A 131 -32.93 -0.63 15.32
CA TYR A 131 -32.77 -0.63 16.78
C TYR A 131 -31.70 0.39 17.20
N PRO A 132 -31.72 0.88 18.46
CA PRO A 132 -30.69 1.76 18.98
C PRO A 132 -29.32 1.08 19.04
N VAL A 133 -28.29 1.76 18.53
CA VAL A 133 -26.89 1.32 18.53
C VAL A 133 -26.00 2.51 18.86
N LEU A 134 -25.04 2.32 19.76
CA LEU A 134 -23.93 3.25 19.96
C LEU A 134 -22.83 2.93 18.94
N VAL A 135 -22.51 3.89 18.08
CA VAL A 135 -21.40 3.77 17.12
C VAL A 135 -20.27 4.65 17.60
N VAL A 136 -19.25 4.04 18.20
CA VAL A 136 -18.05 4.70 18.73
C VAL A 136 -17.00 4.75 17.63
N VAL A 137 -16.54 5.94 17.29
CA VAL A 137 -15.47 6.16 16.31
C VAL A 137 -14.30 6.82 17.01
N ASP A 138 -13.22 6.06 17.21
CA ASP A 138 -11.98 6.65 17.73
C ASP A 138 -11.16 7.31 16.60
N GLU A 139 -10.32 8.26 16.98
CA GLU A 139 -9.57 9.15 16.09
C GLU A 139 -10.41 9.67 14.91
N ALA A 140 -11.60 10.18 15.20
CA ALA A 140 -12.60 10.59 14.21
C ALA A 140 -12.09 11.60 13.17
N GLN A 141 -11.02 12.37 13.47
CA GLN A 141 -10.39 13.27 12.51
C GLN A 141 -9.71 12.54 11.34
N LEU A 142 -9.37 11.25 11.48
CA LEU A 142 -8.89 10.41 10.38
C LEU A 142 -10.02 10.23 9.36
N PHE A 143 -11.21 9.87 9.84
CA PHE A 143 -12.37 9.53 9.01
C PHE A 143 -13.14 10.75 8.50
N ALA A 144 -13.08 11.89 9.19
CA ALA A 144 -13.76 13.13 8.85
C ALA A 144 -12.83 14.36 8.99
N PRO A 145 -11.79 14.50 8.15
CA PRO A 145 -10.86 15.62 8.21
C PRO A 145 -11.50 16.94 7.75
N ALA A 146 -11.11 18.05 8.37
CA ALA A 146 -11.58 19.41 8.06
C ALA A 146 -10.98 19.99 6.78
N ALA A 147 -9.78 19.55 6.39
CA ALA A 147 -9.07 20.00 5.20
C ALA A 147 -8.68 18.79 4.35
N SER A 148 -8.71 18.97 3.02
CA SER A 148 -8.20 17.99 2.07
C SER A 148 -6.67 17.92 2.18
N GLY A 149 -6.12 16.75 2.56
CA GLY A 149 -4.69 16.44 2.43
C GLY A 149 -4.35 15.67 1.13
N ASP A 150 -3.08 15.28 0.98
CA ASP A 150 -2.54 14.71 -0.28
C ASP A 150 -2.85 13.23 -0.54
N PHE A 151 -3.51 12.52 0.40
CA PHE A 151 -3.87 11.10 0.24
C PHE A 151 -5.25 10.88 -0.43
N GLY A 152 -5.46 9.69 -1.00
CA GLY A 152 -6.60 9.25 -1.82
C GLY A 152 -7.92 10.01 -1.62
N GLU A 153 -8.21 10.91 -2.57
CA GLU A 153 -9.37 11.81 -2.51
C GLU A 153 -10.71 11.05 -2.41
N GLU A 154 -10.80 9.89 -3.08
CA GLU A 154 -12.00 9.07 -3.08
C GLU A 154 -12.29 8.41 -1.72
N ALA A 155 -11.30 7.75 -1.12
CA ALA A 155 -11.44 7.07 0.17
C ALA A 155 -11.88 8.05 1.27
N ARG A 156 -11.24 9.23 1.30
CA ARG A 156 -11.60 10.31 2.22
C ARG A 156 -13.02 10.80 2.01
N ARG A 157 -13.42 11.02 0.75
CA ARG A 157 -14.78 11.47 0.42
C ARG A 157 -15.82 10.47 0.90
N LEU A 158 -15.61 9.17 0.65
CA LEU A 158 -16.49 8.09 1.11
C LEU A 158 -16.58 8.04 2.64
N SER A 159 -15.44 8.09 3.33
CA SER A 159 -15.39 8.08 4.79
C SER A 159 -16.07 9.30 5.41
N LEU A 160 -15.80 10.51 4.89
CA LEU A 160 -16.45 11.74 5.37
C LEU A 160 -17.96 11.70 5.15
N MET A 161 -18.42 11.16 4.01
CA MET A 161 -19.84 10.96 3.75
C MET A 161 -20.47 9.97 4.73
N ALA A 162 -19.81 8.86 5.02
CA ALA A 162 -20.27 7.87 6.01
C ALA A 162 -20.37 8.49 7.42
N MET A 163 -19.35 9.23 7.85
CA MET A 163 -19.36 9.99 9.12
C MET A 163 -20.48 11.03 9.16
N THR A 164 -20.72 11.74 8.06
CA THR A 164 -21.81 12.72 7.95
C THR A 164 -23.18 12.03 8.03
N ASN A 165 -23.35 10.87 7.39
CA ASN A 165 -24.58 10.08 7.49
C ASN A 165 -24.82 9.60 8.92
N LEU A 166 -23.79 9.08 9.59
CA LEU A 166 -23.85 8.69 11.00
C LEU A 166 -24.27 9.87 11.89
N MET A 167 -23.60 11.01 11.76
CA MET A 167 -23.83 12.15 12.65
C MET A 167 -25.09 12.94 12.30
N CYS A 168 -25.36 13.27 11.04
CA CYS A 168 -26.55 14.08 10.70
C CYS A 168 -27.83 13.24 10.60
N ARG A 169 -27.76 12.02 10.05
CA ARG A 169 -28.94 11.22 9.68
C ARG A 169 -29.12 9.97 10.55
N GLY A 170 -28.09 9.54 11.27
CA GLY A 170 -28.07 8.30 12.05
C GLY A 170 -29.18 8.19 13.09
N ARG A 171 -29.51 9.28 13.81
CA ARG A 171 -30.55 9.28 14.85
C ARG A 171 -31.89 8.73 14.36
N LYS A 172 -32.35 9.12 13.16
CA LYS A 172 -33.63 8.63 12.60
C LYS A 172 -33.59 7.13 12.29
N ARG A 173 -32.39 6.59 12.10
CA ARG A 173 -32.12 5.16 11.89
C ARG A 173 -31.61 4.48 13.16
N GLY A 174 -31.75 5.05 14.35
CA GLY A 174 -31.26 4.42 15.59
C GLY A 174 -29.74 4.33 15.75
N LEU A 175 -28.95 5.03 14.94
CA LEU A 175 -27.50 5.10 15.10
C LEU A 175 -27.11 6.37 15.86
N ALA A 176 -26.54 6.19 17.04
CA ALA A 176 -26.03 7.28 17.88
C ALA A 176 -24.50 7.31 17.80
N GLY A 177 -23.97 8.34 17.14
CA GLY A 177 -22.53 8.54 17.01
C GLY A 177 -21.90 9.02 18.32
N ILE A 178 -20.83 8.35 18.73
CA ILE A 178 -19.87 8.83 19.72
C ILE A 178 -18.55 9.00 18.98
N ILE A 179 -18.09 10.23 18.83
CA ILE A 179 -16.85 10.52 18.11
C ILE A 179 -15.78 11.00 19.07
N ALA A 180 -14.59 10.43 18.96
CA ALA A 180 -13.48 10.76 19.83
C ALA A 180 -12.28 11.24 19.01
N THR A 181 -11.63 12.31 19.44
CA THR A 181 -10.53 12.93 18.68
C THR A 181 -9.47 13.54 19.58
N GLN A 182 -8.21 13.42 19.17
CA GLN A 182 -7.13 14.19 19.80
C GLN A 182 -7.09 15.64 19.28
N ARG A 183 -7.50 15.87 18.03
CA ARG A 183 -7.34 17.14 17.30
C ARG A 183 -8.68 17.65 16.77
N LEU A 184 -9.48 18.24 17.65
CA LEU A 184 -10.81 18.78 17.33
C LEU A 184 -10.80 19.81 16.19
N ALA A 185 -9.75 20.62 16.07
CA ALA A 185 -9.60 21.58 14.99
C ALA A 185 -9.40 20.93 13.61
N LYS A 186 -8.91 19.68 13.57
CA LYS A 186 -8.77 18.89 12.34
C LYS A 186 -10.04 18.11 11.98
N LEU A 187 -11.05 18.08 12.84
CA LEU A 187 -12.32 17.40 12.59
C LEU A 187 -13.28 18.30 11.80
N ALA A 188 -13.97 17.73 10.82
CA ALA A 188 -14.93 18.44 9.97
C ALA A 188 -16.03 19.12 10.81
N LYS A 189 -16.30 20.40 10.52
CA LYS A 189 -17.21 21.24 11.34
C LYS A 189 -18.64 20.70 11.38
N ASN A 190 -19.12 20.21 10.24
CA ASN A 190 -20.46 19.63 10.10
C ASN A 190 -20.61 18.34 10.93
N VAL A 191 -19.57 17.51 11.03
CA VAL A 191 -19.60 16.28 11.84
C VAL A 191 -19.59 16.63 13.33
N ALA A 192 -18.73 17.58 13.74
CA ALA A 192 -18.63 18.01 15.13
C ALA A 192 -19.89 18.73 15.66
N ALA A 193 -20.55 19.52 14.81
CA ALA A 193 -21.71 20.34 15.19
C ALA A 193 -22.98 19.53 15.51
N GLU A 194 -23.05 18.26 15.10
CA GLU A 194 -24.22 17.39 15.35
C GLU A 194 -24.22 16.74 16.73
N ALA A 195 -23.09 16.82 17.45
CA ALA A 195 -23.01 16.37 18.83
C ALA A 195 -23.59 17.45 19.76
N SER A 196 -24.47 17.06 20.67
CA SER A 196 -25.01 17.95 21.71
C SER A 196 -24.43 17.66 23.10
N ASN A 197 -23.72 16.54 23.25
CA ASN A 197 -22.95 16.22 24.44
C ASN A 197 -21.46 16.31 24.16
N PHE A 198 -20.72 16.79 25.15
CA PHE A 198 -19.30 17.07 25.06
C PHE A 198 -18.59 16.59 26.32
N LEU A 199 -17.49 15.86 26.12
CA LEU A 199 -16.52 15.53 27.16
C LEU A 199 -15.16 16.02 26.69
N MET A 200 -14.74 17.18 27.21
CA MET A 200 -13.50 17.86 26.81
C MET A 200 -12.41 17.66 27.87
N GLY A 201 -11.38 16.91 27.52
CA GLY A 201 -10.23 16.63 28.36
C GLY A 201 -9.12 17.65 28.18
N ARG A 202 -7.92 17.29 28.63
CA ARG A 202 -6.75 18.15 28.52
C ARG A 202 -6.40 18.46 27.05
N THR A 203 -6.26 19.74 26.72
CA THR A 203 -5.75 20.20 25.42
C THR A 203 -4.76 21.36 25.58
N PHE A 204 -3.72 21.38 24.75
CA PHE A 204 -2.63 22.37 24.80
C PHE A 204 -2.67 23.39 23.66
N LEU A 205 -3.25 23.01 22.51
CA LEU A 205 -3.20 23.84 21.32
C LEU A 205 -4.33 24.86 21.33
N ASP A 206 -3.99 26.13 21.09
CA ASP A 206 -4.94 27.25 21.10
C ASP A 206 -6.09 27.04 20.13
N ILE A 207 -5.81 26.46 18.97
CA ILE A 207 -6.83 26.18 17.96
C ILE A 207 -7.85 25.14 18.44
N ASP A 208 -7.41 24.12 19.18
CA ASP A 208 -8.28 23.08 19.71
C ASP A 208 -9.09 23.61 20.90
N MET A 209 -8.49 24.44 21.76
CA MET A 209 -9.20 25.13 22.85
C MET A 209 -10.25 26.12 22.34
N ALA A 210 -9.93 26.90 21.31
CA ALA A 210 -10.87 27.84 20.70
C ALA A 210 -12.09 27.07 20.16
N ARG A 211 -11.84 25.98 19.42
CA ARG A 211 -12.91 25.12 18.89
C ARG A 211 -13.75 24.46 19.99
N ALA A 212 -13.13 24.02 21.08
CA ALA A 212 -13.85 23.49 22.23
C ALA A 212 -14.70 24.57 22.92
N SER A 213 -14.17 25.79 23.05
CA SER A 213 -14.88 26.92 23.66
C SER A 213 -16.10 27.34 22.84
N ASP A 214 -15.95 27.39 21.51
CA ASP A 214 -17.04 27.67 20.58
C ASP A 214 -18.19 26.67 20.73
N LEU A 215 -17.87 25.37 20.87
CA LEU A 215 -18.86 24.31 21.04
C LEU A 215 -19.53 24.34 22.42
N LEU A 216 -18.79 24.70 23.47
CA LEU A 216 -19.29 24.74 24.83
C LEU A 216 -19.97 26.07 25.21
N GLY A 217 -19.92 27.07 24.33
CA GLY A 217 -20.40 28.43 24.63
C GLY A 217 -19.64 29.11 25.76
N MET A 218 -18.34 28.81 25.87
CA MET A 218 -17.45 29.34 26.92
C MET A 218 -16.65 30.55 26.44
N ASP A 219 -16.37 31.45 27.37
CA ASP A 219 -15.44 32.55 27.12
C ASP A 219 -13.99 32.04 27.05
N ARG A 220 -13.13 32.76 26.31
CA ARG A 220 -11.72 32.39 26.11
C ARG A 220 -10.94 32.23 27.42
N ARG A 221 -11.29 32.96 28.48
CA ARG A 221 -10.68 32.81 29.82
C ARG A 221 -11.06 31.51 30.49
N GLN A 222 -12.31 31.06 30.33
CA GLN A 222 -12.76 29.77 30.86
C GLN A 222 -12.09 28.61 30.11
N ALA A 223 -11.76 28.80 28.83
CA ALA A 223 -11.04 27.81 28.02
C ALA A 223 -9.66 27.44 28.58
N GLU A 224 -8.98 28.35 29.29
CA GLU A 224 -7.66 28.08 29.88
C GLU A 224 -7.71 26.93 30.89
N GLN A 225 -8.88 26.63 31.46
CA GLN A 225 -9.08 25.49 32.36
C GLN A 225 -8.76 24.14 31.70
N PHE A 226 -8.91 24.02 30.37
CA PHE A 226 -8.59 22.78 29.64
C PHE A 226 -7.11 22.42 29.73
N ARG A 227 -6.21 23.40 29.82
CA ARG A 227 -4.77 23.14 29.96
C ARG A 227 -4.42 22.52 31.31
N ASN A 228 -5.20 22.87 32.33
CA ASN A 228 -4.95 22.50 33.72
C ASN A 228 -5.70 21.22 34.16
N LEU A 229 -6.43 20.57 33.25
CA LEU A 229 -7.05 19.28 33.54
C LEU A 229 -5.99 18.19 33.68
N GLU A 230 -6.10 17.38 34.73
CA GLU A 230 -5.26 16.20 34.90
C GLU A 230 -5.75 15.04 34.02
N ARG A 231 -4.92 14.00 33.90
CA ARG A 231 -5.33 12.77 33.22
C ARG A 231 -6.57 12.18 33.90
N GLY A 232 -7.54 11.75 33.10
CA GLY A 232 -8.82 11.20 33.59
C GLY A 232 -9.83 12.26 34.00
N GLN A 233 -9.51 13.55 33.86
CA GLN A 233 -10.43 14.65 34.15
C GLN A 233 -10.95 15.29 32.86
N PHE A 234 -12.26 15.50 32.81
CA PHE A 234 -12.94 16.06 31.65
C PHE A 234 -13.93 17.13 32.11
N ILE A 235 -14.19 18.10 31.24
CA ILE A 235 -15.37 18.96 31.34
C ILE A 235 -16.51 18.29 30.60
N SER A 236 -17.58 18.00 31.33
CA SER A 236 -18.83 17.45 30.84
C SER A 236 -19.85 18.57 30.60
N LEU A 237 -20.48 18.56 29.43
CA LEU A 237 -21.63 19.41 29.08
C LEU A 237 -22.56 18.66 28.14
N GLY A 238 -23.86 18.75 28.35
CA GLY A 238 -24.85 18.26 27.39
C GLY A 238 -26.14 17.78 28.05
N PRO A 239 -27.22 17.61 27.27
CA PRO A 239 -28.52 17.18 27.78
C PRO A 239 -28.48 15.81 28.46
N ALA A 240 -27.64 14.88 28.00
CA ALA A 240 -27.50 13.55 28.59
C ALA A 240 -26.66 13.53 29.87
N MET A 241 -26.05 14.66 30.27
CA MET A 241 -25.15 14.75 31.43
C MET A 241 -25.51 15.95 32.32
N THR A 242 -24.99 17.13 31.98
CA THR A 242 -25.11 18.34 32.78
C THR A 242 -25.43 19.55 31.90
N ARG A 243 -26.40 20.37 32.32
CA ARG A 243 -26.81 21.59 31.61
C ARG A 243 -25.77 22.72 31.64
N ARG A 244 -24.84 22.64 32.59
CA ARG A 244 -23.72 23.58 32.72
C ARG A 244 -22.41 22.79 32.65
N PRO A 245 -21.32 23.40 32.17
CA PRO A 245 -20.03 22.73 32.14
C PRO A 245 -19.59 22.37 33.56
N GLN A 246 -19.31 21.09 33.80
CA GLN A 246 -18.86 20.58 35.08
C GLN A 246 -17.68 19.65 34.90
N LYS A 247 -16.70 19.74 35.80
CA LYS A 247 -15.58 18.80 35.83
C LYS A 247 -16.07 17.43 36.32
N VAL A 248 -15.60 16.38 35.67
CA VAL A 248 -15.81 14.98 36.03
C VAL A 248 -14.45 14.26 36.06
N ILE A 249 -14.28 13.41 37.06
CA ILE A 249 -13.17 12.46 37.18
C ILE A 249 -13.73 11.11 36.76
N ILE A 250 -13.18 10.53 35.70
CA ILE A 250 -13.64 9.25 35.15
C ILE A 250 -13.27 8.11 36.11
N GLY A 251 -14.22 7.23 36.38
CA GLY A 251 -14.03 6.06 37.24
C GLY A 251 -13.16 4.98 36.63
N ASP A 252 -12.94 3.90 37.38
CA ASP A 252 -12.12 2.77 36.95
C ASP A 252 -12.80 1.97 35.82
N VAL A 253 -11.97 1.27 35.05
CA VAL A 253 -12.37 0.39 33.94
C VAL A 253 -11.88 -1.03 34.20
N VAL A 254 -12.60 -2.00 33.67
CA VAL A 254 -12.25 -3.43 33.78
C VAL A 254 -11.23 -3.81 32.71
N THR A 255 -11.41 -3.29 31.49
CA THR A 255 -10.58 -3.64 30.33
C THR A 255 -9.40 -2.69 30.16
N GLY A 256 -8.27 -3.21 29.69
CA GLY A 256 -7.05 -2.44 29.41
C GLY A 256 -6.63 -2.47 27.94
N SER A 257 -5.84 -1.50 27.49
CA SER A 257 -5.24 -1.54 26.14
C SER A 257 -4.16 -2.62 26.10
N ARG A 258 -4.17 -3.44 25.05
CA ARG A 258 -3.10 -4.41 24.76
C ARG A 258 -1.83 -3.71 24.25
N GLY A 259 -1.98 -2.52 23.65
CA GLY A 259 -0.92 -1.67 23.11
C GLY A 259 -0.57 -0.48 24.00
N GLY A 260 -0.58 -0.64 25.34
CA GLY A 260 -0.22 0.44 26.26
C GLY A 260 1.12 1.09 25.88
N SER A 261 1.21 2.41 26.09
CA SER A 261 2.42 3.20 25.82
C SER A 261 3.68 2.48 26.31
N PRO A 262 4.73 2.32 25.48
CA PRO A 262 5.91 1.55 25.84
C PRO A 262 6.45 1.99 27.21
N LYS A 263 6.51 1.06 28.16
CA LYS A 263 7.13 1.33 29.45
C LYS A 263 8.64 1.33 29.27
N LEU A 264 9.33 2.26 29.93
CA LEU A 264 10.78 2.28 29.99
C LEU A 264 11.26 0.94 30.56
N MET A 265 11.92 0.15 29.73
CA MET A 265 12.65 -1.05 30.14
C MET A 265 14.15 -0.74 30.11
N PRO A 266 14.94 -1.27 31.05
CA PRO A 266 16.39 -1.13 30.98
C PRO A 266 16.89 -1.74 29.66
N MET A 267 17.84 -1.05 29.02
CA MET A 267 18.46 -1.55 27.79
C MET A 267 19.13 -2.91 28.09
N PRO A 268 19.05 -3.88 27.17
CA PRO A 268 19.76 -5.15 27.33
C PRO A 268 21.27 -4.90 27.38
N SER A 269 21.95 -5.54 28.33
CA SER A 269 23.41 -5.49 28.45
C SER A 269 24.06 -6.46 27.47
N GLN A 270 24.07 -6.11 26.18
CA GLN A 270 24.76 -6.89 25.15
C GLN A 270 26.11 -6.23 24.77
N PRO A 271 27.20 -7.02 24.61
CA PRO A 271 28.47 -6.50 24.08
C PRO A 271 28.31 -5.92 22.67
N VAL A 272 29.01 -4.83 22.39
CA VAL A 272 28.89 -4.08 21.11
C VAL A 272 29.36 -4.92 19.92
N GLU A 273 30.37 -5.77 20.13
CA GLU A 273 30.93 -6.65 19.13
C GLU A 273 29.91 -7.69 18.65
N THR A 274 29.09 -8.23 19.56
CA THR A 274 28.00 -9.17 19.24
C THR A 274 26.79 -8.46 18.62
N ALA A 275 26.55 -7.20 18.96
CA ALA A 275 25.41 -6.44 18.44
C ALA A 275 25.53 -6.17 16.93
N ALA A 276 26.74 -5.89 16.43
CA ALA A 276 26.97 -5.69 15.00
C ALA A 276 26.71 -6.99 14.21
N GLU A 277 27.20 -8.13 14.70
CA GLU A 277 26.94 -9.42 14.09
C GLU A 277 25.44 -9.75 14.07
N LEU A 278 24.71 -9.48 15.16
CA LEU A 278 23.25 -9.70 15.21
C LEU A 278 22.46 -8.85 14.21
N ILE A 279 22.94 -7.65 13.85
CA ILE A 279 22.25 -6.74 12.91
C ILE A 279 22.54 -7.12 11.45
N PHE A 280 23.77 -7.55 11.15
CA PHE A 280 24.22 -7.79 9.77
C PHE A 280 24.18 -9.27 9.35
N THR A 281 23.97 -10.18 10.30
CA THR A 281 23.81 -11.60 9.99
C THR A 281 22.35 -11.86 9.65
N ALA A 282 22.11 -12.31 8.42
CA ALA A 282 20.77 -12.68 8.02
C ALA A 282 20.28 -13.88 8.85
N THR A 283 19.07 -13.77 9.40
CA THR A 283 18.44 -14.85 10.17
C THR A 283 17.21 -15.41 9.45
N GLU A 284 16.82 -16.64 9.78
CA GLU A 284 15.57 -17.24 9.25
C GLU A 284 14.31 -16.44 9.62
N ASN A 285 14.41 -15.57 10.64
CA ASN A 285 13.32 -14.70 11.10
C ASN A 285 13.36 -13.29 10.49
N ASP A 286 14.32 -13.00 9.60
CA ASP A 286 14.38 -11.71 8.95
C ASP A 286 13.11 -11.49 8.13
N PRO A 287 12.55 -10.26 8.14
CA PRO A 287 11.36 -9.97 7.36
C PRO A 287 11.66 -10.25 5.89
N VAL A 288 10.89 -11.18 5.31
CA VAL A 288 10.95 -11.45 3.88
C VAL A 288 10.57 -10.14 3.17
N LEU A 289 11.56 -9.49 2.57
CA LEU A 289 11.34 -8.34 1.72
C LEU A 289 10.57 -8.82 0.50
N ASN A 290 9.24 -8.73 0.57
CA ASN A 290 8.36 -8.93 -0.56
C ASN A 290 8.56 -7.75 -1.52
N ASN A 291 9.64 -7.79 -2.30
CA ASN A 291 9.62 -7.16 -3.60
C ASN A 291 8.40 -7.74 -4.32
N ASN A 292 7.60 -6.88 -4.95
CA ASN A 292 6.45 -7.28 -5.76
C ASN A 292 6.91 -8.25 -6.87
N ARG A 293 7.10 -9.53 -6.52
CA ARG A 293 7.33 -10.62 -7.44
C ARG A 293 6.00 -10.79 -8.15
N ILE A 294 5.90 -10.23 -9.34
CA ILE A 294 4.94 -10.73 -10.32
C ILE A 294 5.35 -12.18 -10.51
N ALA A 295 4.57 -13.11 -9.95
CA ALA A 295 4.83 -14.52 -10.10
C ALA A 295 4.92 -14.81 -11.60
N ALA A 296 6.07 -15.32 -12.05
CA ALA A 296 6.19 -15.79 -13.42
C ALA A 296 5.06 -16.79 -13.70
N PRO A 297 4.41 -16.71 -14.88
CA PRO A 297 3.36 -17.66 -15.23
C PRO A 297 3.90 -19.09 -15.09
N SER A 298 3.10 -19.98 -14.49
CA SER A 298 3.56 -21.33 -14.22
C SER A 298 3.87 -22.06 -15.52
N ALA A 299 4.74 -23.08 -15.49
CA ALA A 299 5.03 -23.92 -16.66
C ALA A 299 3.75 -24.51 -17.29
N LYS A 300 2.67 -24.69 -16.52
CA LYS A 300 1.35 -25.07 -17.02
C LYS A 300 0.69 -23.96 -17.84
N ASP A 301 0.80 -22.71 -17.42
CA ASP A 301 0.23 -21.55 -18.11
C ASP A 301 0.96 -21.27 -19.43
N VAL A 302 2.29 -21.41 -19.42
CA VAL A 302 3.14 -21.31 -20.62
C VAL A 302 2.82 -22.44 -21.60
N MET A 303 2.63 -23.68 -21.12
CA MET A 303 2.28 -24.81 -21.98
C MET A 303 0.87 -24.70 -22.58
N MET A 304 -0.07 -24.10 -21.83
CA MET A 304 -1.42 -23.82 -22.33
C MET A 304 -1.38 -22.70 -23.38
N GLN A 305 -0.59 -21.65 -23.18
CA GLN A 305 -0.38 -20.59 -24.18
C GLN A 305 0.33 -21.10 -25.44
N LEU A 306 1.34 -21.96 -25.29
CA LEU A 306 2.05 -22.62 -26.40
C LEU A 306 1.13 -23.55 -27.20
N SER A 307 0.20 -24.26 -26.54
CA SER A 307 -0.78 -25.10 -27.24
C SER A 307 -1.75 -24.25 -28.09
N HIS A 308 -2.18 -23.10 -27.57
CA HIS A 308 -3.03 -22.16 -28.30
C HIS A 308 -2.29 -21.45 -29.44
N THR A 309 -1.00 -21.14 -29.30
CA THR A 309 -0.19 -20.53 -30.37
C THR A 309 0.31 -21.53 -31.41
N ALA A 310 0.57 -22.77 -31.03
CA ALA A 310 0.88 -23.86 -31.97
C ALA A 310 -0.34 -24.22 -32.83
N ALA A 311 -1.55 -24.22 -32.24
CA ALA A 311 -2.79 -24.46 -32.97
C ALA A 311 -3.10 -23.34 -33.99
N SER A 312 -2.77 -22.08 -33.69
CA SER A 312 -2.93 -20.97 -34.63
C SER A 312 -1.83 -20.89 -35.68
N ASN A 313 -0.59 -21.33 -35.38
CA ASN A 313 0.50 -21.40 -36.36
C ASN A 313 0.41 -22.59 -37.32
N MET A 314 -0.18 -23.73 -36.90
CA MET A 314 -0.39 -24.88 -37.79
C MET A 314 -1.38 -24.61 -38.94
N GLN A 315 -2.28 -23.62 -38.81
CA GLN A 315 -3.18 -23.23 -39.89
C GLN A 315 -2.53 -22.27 -40.91
N ALA A 316 -1.42 -21.62 -40.57
CA ALA A 316 -0.73 -20.67 -41.45
C ALA A 316 0.42 -21.28 -42.27
N GLN A 317 0.96 -22.44 -41.86
CA GLN A 317 2.18 -23.03 -42.48
C GLN A 317 1.92 -24.12 -43.53
N HIS A 318 0.68 -24.43 -43.89
CA HIS A 318 0.38 -25.52 -44.83
C HIS A 318 0.42 -25.13 -46.33
N LYS A 319 1.07 -24.02 -46.72
CA LYS A 319 1.08 -23.57 -48.13
C LYS A 319 2.42 -23.28 -48.79
N GLU A 320 3.56 -23.41 -48.11
CA GLU A 320 4.87 -23.25 -48.77
C GLU A 320 5.90 -24.25 -48.21
N VAL A 321 5.83 -25.49 -48.71
CA VAL A 321 7.00 -26.38 -48.71
C VAL A 321 7.03 -27.10 -50.05
N VAL A 322 7.73 -26.52 -51.01
CA VAL A 322 8.34 -27.27 -52.12
C VAL A 322 9.74 -26.73 -52.35
N GLU A 323 10.72 -27.64 -52.19
CA GLU A 323 12.09 -27.63 -52.70
C GLU A 323 13.12 -26.65 -52.11
N ALA A 324 14.00 -27.19 -51.25
CA ALA A 324 15.40 -26.81 -51.20
C ALA A 324 16.26 -28.06 -50.94
N GLU A 325 17.21 -28.31 -51.85
CA GLU A 325 18.24 -29.36 -51.76
C GLU A 325 19.19 -29.14 -50.56
N PRO A 326 19.88 -30.19 -50.07
CA PRO A 326 20.73 -30.09 -48.90
C PRO A 326 22.06 -29.38 -49.24
N GLU A 327 22.30 -28.18 -48.69
CA GLU A 327 23.64 -27.57 -48.64
C GLU A 327 24.45 -28.12 -47.45
N ASP A 328 25.71 -28.51 -47.69
CA ASP A 328 26.69 -29.03 -46.72
C ASP A 328 26.81 -28.16 -45.45
N LEU A 329 26.60 -28.79 -44.29
CA LEU A 329 26.65 -28.16 -42.94
C LEU A 329 27.99 -27.50 -42.60
N PHE A 330 29.11 -27.98 -43.15
CA PHE A 330 30.44 -27.41 -42.88
C PHE A 330 30.67 -26.04 -43.52
N ASN A 331 29.98 -25.73 -44.62
CA ASN A 331 30.12 -24.45 -45.33
C ASN A 331 29.28 -23.33 -44.67
N LEU A 332 28.30 -23.70 -43.83
CA LEU A 332 27.41 -22.75 -43.16
C LEU A 332 28.09 -21.98 -42.03
N GLU A 333 28.99 -22.61 -41.27
CA GLU A 333 29.71 -21.94 -40.19
C GLU A 333 30.75 -20.94 -40.72
N GLU A 334 31.48 -21.30 -41.77
CA GLU A 334 32.43 -20.39 -42.43
C GLU A 334 31.70 -19.20 -43.07
N LYS A 335 30.58 -19.44 -43.77
CA LYS A 335 29.72 -18.36 -44.30
C LYS A 335 29.18 -17.47 -43.18
N ASN A 336 28.75 -18.05 -42.05
CA ASN A 336 28.26 -17.28 -40.89
C ASN A 336 29.36 -16.41 -40.26
N GLN A 337 30.60 -16.90 -40.24
CA GLN A 337 31.74 -16.13 -39.76
C GLN A 337 32.04 -14.95 -40.70
N GLN A 338 32.00 -15.17 -42.01
CA GLN A 338 32.17 -14.12 -43.02
C GLN A 338 31.07 -13.05 -42.93
N TYR A 339 29.81 -13.42 -42.68
CA TYR A 339 28.75 -12.43 -42.46
C TYR A 339 28.98 -11.59 -41.20
N LYS A 340 29.50 -12.18 -40.12
CA LYS A 340 29.85 -11.44 -38.89
C LYS A 340 30.99 -10.45 -39.14
N GLU A 341 31.99 -10.81 -39.93
CA GLU A 341 33.09 -9.90 -40.31
C GLU A 341 32.60 -8.72 -41.15
N ILE A 342 31.71 -8.98 -42.12
CA ILE A 342 31.12 -7.92 -42.95
C ILE A 342 30.29 -6.95 -42.09
N ILE A 343 29.49 -7.48 -41.15
CA ILE A 343 28.69 -6.67 -40.23
C ILE A 343 29.59 -5.89 -39.26
N GLY A 344 30.69 -6.48 -38.79
CA GLY A 344 31.71 -5.81 -38.01
C GLY A 344 32.29 -4.58 -38.75
N LYS A 345 32.69 -4.75 -40.01
CA LYS A 345 33.18 -3.66 -40.87
C LYS A 345 32.14 -2.58 -41.17
N ILE A 346 30.85 -2.89 -41.09
CA ILE A 346 29.77 -1.89 -41.21
C ILE A 346 29.64 -1.09 -39.91
N LEU A 347 29.79 -1.76 -38.77
CA LEU A 347 29.68 -1.16 -37.43
C LEU A 347 30.96 -0.42 -36.96
N GLU A 348 32.07 -0.54 -37.68
CA GLU A 348 33.28 0.27 -37.48
C GLU A 348 33.05 1.77 -37.77
N ASP A 349 32.07 2.10 -38.61
CA ASP A 349 31.64 3.48 -38.83
C ASP A 349 30.81 3.99 -37.62
N PRO A 350 31.25 5.07 -36.93
CA PRO A 350 30.52 5.63 -35.79
C PRO A 350 29.06 6.03 -36.12
N GLU A 351 28.75 6.36 -37.38
CA GLU A 351 27.39 6.74 -37.79
C GLU A 351 26.48 5.52 -38.04
N ALA A 352 27.05 4.34 -38.35
CA ALA A 352 26.29 3.13 -38.65
C ALA A 352 25.50 2.59 -37.45
N SER A 353 25.94 2.90 -36.23
CA SER A 353 25.20 2.56 -35.00
C SER A 353 23.84 3.24 -34.90
N PHE A 354 23.64 4.36 -35.61
CA PHE A 354 22.42 5.17 -35.57
C PHE A 354 21.61 5.13 -36.87
N ALA A 355 22.13 4.47 -37.91
CA ALA A 355 21.47 4.40 -39.21
C ALA A 355 20.24 3.46 -39.18
N PRO A 356 19.20 3.75 -39.98
CA PRO A 356 18.05 2.87 -40.15
C PRO A 356 18.45 1.47 -40.66
N VAL A 357 17.78 0.44 -40.15
CA VAL A 357 18.06 -0.97 -40.49
C VAL A 357 17.96 -1.24 -42.00
N SER A 358 17.07 -0.54 -42.71
CA SER A 358 16.93 -0.64 -44.16
C SER A 358 18.16 -0.16 -44.93
N GLN A 359 18.82 0.91 -44.45
CA GLN A 359 20.03 1.47 -45.05
C GLN A 359 21.25 0.57 -44.77
N LEU A 360 21.35 0.03 -43.55
CA LEU A 360 22.39 -0.93 -43.17
C LEU A 360 22.27 -2.25 -43.95
N TYR A 361 21.05 -2.68 -44.24
CA TYR A 361 20.81 -3.88 -45.05
C TYR A 361 21.21 -3.67 -46.52
N GLN A 362 21.00 -2.47 -47.09
CA GLN A 362 21.48 -2.14 -48.44
C GLN A 362 23.01 -2.15 -48.52
N ASP A 363 23.72 -1.57 -47.54
CA ASP A 363 25.19 -1.61 -47.50
C ASP A 363 25.70 -3.06 -47.31
N PHE A 364 25.05 -3.84 -46.45
CA PHE A 364 25.33 -5.27 -46.28
C PHE A 364 25.17 -6.07 -47.58
N GLN A 365 24.11 -5.82 -48.36
CA GLN A 365 23.91 -6.48 -49.65
C GLN A 365 25.01 -6.11 -50.66
N VAL A 366 25.45 -4.85 -50.68
CA VAL A 366 26.54 -4.39 -51.55
C VAL A 366 27.86 -5.07 -51.15
N ARG A 367 28.20 -5.13 -49.86
CA ARG A 367 29.44 -5.77 -49.38
C ARG A 367 29.42 -7.29 -49.56
N CYS A 368 28.27 -7.95 -49.36
CA CYS A 368 28.12 -9.37 -49.71
C CYS A 368 28.38 -9.61 -51.20
N ARG A 369 27.94 -8.70 -52.09
CA ARG A 369 28.18 -8.81 -53.53
C ARG A 369 29.66 -8.62 -53.91
N ILE A 370 30.37 -7.74 -53.20
CA ILE A 370 31.81 -7.52 -53.35
C ILE A 370 32.59 -8.77 -52.92
N ASP A 371 32.23 -9.35 -51.78
CA ASP A 371 32.86 -10.56 -51.23
C ASP A 371 32.34 -11.87 -51.85
N ARG A 372 31.56 -11.78 -52.95
CA ARG A 372 30.97 -12.90 -53.70
C ARG A 372 30.11 -13.86 -52.85
N LEU A 373 29.51 -13.36 -51.79
CA LEU A 373 28.61 -14.06 -50.89
C LEU A 373 27.14 -13.81 -51.26
N LYS A 374 26.31 -14.86 -51.21
CA LYS A 374 24.85 -14.72 -51.36
C LYS A 374 24.31 -13.95 -50.15
N SER A 375 23.61 -12.84 -50.35
CA SER A 375 23.05 -12.06 -49.25
C SER A 375 21.93 -12.84 -48.53
N GLN A 376 21.96 -12.86 -47.20
CA GLN A 376 20.91 -13.45 -46.38
C GLN A 376 19.65 -12.57 -46.38
N ASP A 377 18.50 -13.15 -46.00
CA ASP A 377 17.26 -12.42 -45.86
C ASP A 377 17.32 -11.35 -44.74
N LEU A 378 16.36 -10.42 -44.77
CA LEU A 378 16.31 -9.29 -43.83
C LEU A 378 16.16 -9.75 -42.37
N ALA A 379 15.51 -10.88 -42.12
CA ALA A 379 15.28 -11.40 -40.78
C ALA A 379 16.57 -11.96 -40.16
N LYS A 380 17.35 -12.73 -40.92
CA LYS A 380 18.66 -13.25 -40.53
C LYS A 380 19.69 -12.13 -40.36
N PHE A 381 19.67 -11.12 -41.24
CA PHE A 381 20.53 -9.95 -41.11
C PHE A 381 20.28 -9.18 -39.79
N ARG A 382 19.01 -8.94 -39.43
CA ARG A 382 18.67 -8.27 -38.16
C ARG A 382 19.18 -9.02 -36.94
N LYS A 383 19.06 -10.35 -36.93
CA LYS A 383 19.58 -11.21 -35.86
C LYS A 383 21.08 -11.06 -35.70
N LEU A 384 21.83 -11.11 -36.80
CA LEU A 384 23.29 -10.95 -36.78
C LEU A 384 23.71 -9.53 -36.37
N LEU A 385 22.99 -8.50 -36.79
CA LEU A 385 23.23 -7.10 -36.43
C LEU A 385 23.01 -6.83 -34.94
N SER A 386 21.97 -7.42 -34.33
CA SER A 386 21.67 -7.29 -32.90
C SER A 386 22.81 -7.86 -32.04
N VAL A 387 23.31 -9.04 -32.39
CA VAL A 387 24.43 -9.69 -31.70
C VAL A 387 25.72 -8.87 -31.85
N ALA A 388 25.99 -8.33 -33.04
CA ALA A 388 27.17 -7.51 -33.30
C ALA A 388 27.13 -6.15 -32.56
N ARG A 389 25.96 -5.50 -32.48
CA ARG A 389 25.77 -4.25 -31.70
C ARG A 389 25.97 -4.43 -30.20
N ALA A 390 25.71 -5.63 -29.68
CA ALA A 390 25.96 -5.97 -28.28
C ALA A 390 27.46 -6.13 -27.93
N GLY A 391 28.38 -6.03 -28.92
CA GLY A 391 29.83 -6.01 -28.67
C GLY A 391 30.37 -7.33 -28.09
N VAL A 392 29.79 -8.47 -28.49
CA VAL A 392 30.19 -9.80 -28.01
C VAL A 392 31.43 -10.26 -28.78
N GLY A 393 32.60 -9.77 -28.34
CA GLY A 393 33.86 -10.47 -28.60
C GLY A 393 33.91 -11.71 -27.72
N LYS A 394 34.08 -12.90 -28.32
CA LYS A 394 34.32 -14.16 -27.58
C LYS A 394 35.56 -13.99 -26.71
N LYS A 395 35.41 -13.63 -25.45
CA LYS A 395 36.35 -13.92 -24.37
C LYS A 395 35.60 -13.90 -23.02
N GLU A 396 35.64 -15.07 -22.39
CA GLU A 396 35.50 -15.32 -20.95
C GLU A 396 34.16 -14.94 -20.30
N VAL A 397 33.14 -15.76 -20.55
CA VAL A 397 31.97 -15.89 -19.66
C VAL A 397 31.68 -17.40 -19.56
N GLU A 398 31.42 -17.90 -18.35
CA GLU A 398 31.11 -19.31 -18.11
C GLU A 398 29.94 -19.77 -19.01
N ASP A 399 30.18 -20.82 -19.79
CA ASP A 399 29.37 -21.22 -20.96
C ASP A 399 27.89 -21.52 -20.62
N VAL A 400 27.58 -21.84 -19.36
CA VAL A 400 26.24 -22.27 -18.91
C VAL A 400 25.33 -21.08 -18.61
N ASP A 401 25.80 -20.09 -17.84
CA ASP A 401 25.02 -18.90 -17.47
C ASP A 401 24.72 -18.04 -18.71
N TRP A 402 25.64 -17.98 -19.67
CA TRP A 402 25.45 -17.25 -20.92
C TRP A 402 24.42 -17.92 -21.83
N GLN A 403 24.43 -19.25 -21.95
CA GLN A 403 23.42 -19.99 -22.69
C GLN A 403 22.01 -19.77 -22.11
N GLN A 404 21.89 -19.71 -20.78
CA GLN A 404 20.61 -19.41 -20.12
C GLN A 404 20.14 -17.97 -20.41
N ALA A 405 21.05 -17.00 -20.40
CA ALA A 405 20.72 -15.62 -20.79
C ALA A 405 20.29 -15.51 -22.27
N GLU A 406 20.88 -16.29 -23.17
CA GLU A 406 20.48 -16.34 -24.59
C GLU A 406 19.09 -16.94 -24.79
N VAL A 407 18.73 -17.97 -24.02
CA VAL A 407 17.39 -18.59 -24.04
C VAL A 407 16.32 -17.59 -23.59
N VAL A 408 16.57 -16.86 -22.50
CA VAL A 408 15.64 -15.81 -22.02
C VAL A 408 15.56 -14.65 -23.02
N ALA A 409 16.70 -14.21 -23.55
CA ALA A 409 16.75 -13.16 -24.57
C ALA A 409 15.93 -13.53 -25.83
N ALA A 410 15.85 -14.82 -26.20
CA ALA A 410 15.02 -15.25 -27.32
C ALA A 410 13.52 -15.00 -27.10
N GLN A 411 13.05 -15.03 -25.85
CA GLN A 411 11.65 -14.79 -25.47
C GLN A 411 11.28 -13.30 -25.46
N LEU A 412 12.28 -12.41 -25.37
CA LEU A 412 12.09 -10.96 -25.44
C LEU A 412 11.83 -10.48 -26.88
N PRO A 413 11.06 -9.39 -27.07
CA PRO A 413 10.95 -8.70 -28.35
C PRO A 413 12.32 -8.32 -28.90
N GLU A 414 12.47 -8.34 -30.23
CA GLU A 414 13.75 -8.21 -30.94
C GLU A 414 14.55 -6.95 -30.52
N GLU A 415 13.85 -5.85 -30.21
CA GLU A 415 14.45 -4.58 -29.79
C GLU A 415 15.02 -4.62 -28.36
N MET A 416 14.52 -5.51 -27.49
CA MET A 416 14.89 -5.58 -26.06
C MET A 416 16.03 -6.57 -25.81
N ARG A 417 16.27 -7.49 -26.75
CA ARG A 417 17.29 -8.55 -26.62
C ARG A 417 18.69 -7.99 -26.41
N GLY A 418 19.06 -6.97 -27.21
CA GLY A 418 20.38 -6.35 -27.12
C GLY A 418 20.63 -5.68 -25.77
N VAL A 419 19.59 -5.10 -25.17
CA VAL A 419 19.68 -4.47 -23.85
C VAL A 419 19.74 -5.50 -22.73
N TYR A 420 18.94 -6.57 -22.81
CA TYR A 420 19.00 -7.66 -21.84
C TYR A 420 20.38 -8.32 -21.81
N LEU A 421 20.96 -8.63 -22.97
CA LEU A 421 22.30 -9.23 -23.07
C LEU A 421 23.41 -8.29 -22.57
N LEU A 422 23.27 -6.97 -22.77
CA LEU A 422 24.20 -5.98 -22.20
C LEU A 422 24.15 -5.99 -20.66
N LEU A 423 22.95 -6.04 -20.08
CA LEU A 423 22.76 -6.10 -18.63
C LEU A 423 23.25 -7.44 -18.06
N ALA A 424 22.98 -8.55 -18.74
CA ALA A 424 23.45 -9.87 -18.37
C ALA A 424 24.98 -9.94 -18.37
N LYS A 425 25.63 -9.38 -19.40
CA LYS A 425 27.10 -9.27 -19.46
C LYS A 425 27.66 -8.47 -18.28
N ALA A 426 27.08 -7.30 -17.98
CA ALA A 426 27.53 -6.48 -16.86
C ALA A 426 27.34 -7.19 -15.50
N ALA A 427 26.22 -7.89 -15.31
CA ALA A 427 25.95 -8.66 -14.09
C ALA A 427 26.88 -9.88 -13.95
N MET A 428 27.21 -10.57 -15.04
CA MET A 428 28.15 -11.70 -15.03
C MET A 428 29.60 -11.26 -14.81
N ALA A 429 29.98 -10.11 -15.37
CA ALA A 429 31.31 -9.52 -15.17
C ALA A 429 31.47 -8.83 -13.80
N GLY A 430 30.39 -8.70 -13.00
CA GLY A 430 30.40 -7.96 -11.74
C GLY A 430 30.64 -6.46 -11.94
N GLU A 431 30.33 -5.93 -13.11
CA GLU A 431 30.52 -4.52 -13.45
C GLU A 431 29.32 -3.67 -12.97
N ALA A 432 29.56 -2.36 -12.87
CA ALA A 432 28.51 -1.41 -12.55
C ALA A 432 27.41 -1.42 -13.64
N CYS A 433 26.16 -1.17 -13.25
CA CYS A 433 25.07 -1.08 -14.21
C CYS A 433 25.41 -0.08 -15.32
N PRO A 434 25.29 -0.47 -16.61
CA PRO A 434 25.53 0.42 -17.74
C PRO A 434 24.74 1.72 -17.64
N ALA A 435 25.34 2.83 -18.07
CA ALA A 435 24.69 4.13 -18.04
C ALA A 435 23.52 4.19 -19.05
N ASP A 436 22.56 5.10 -18.83
CA ASP A 436 21.40 5.29 -19.71
C ASP A 436 21.81 5.50 -21.18
N LEU A 437 22.98 6.10 -21.44
CA LEU A 437 23.51 6.32 -22.79
C LEU A 437 23.97 5.02 -23.46
N ASP A 438 24.55 4.09 -22.72
CA ASP A 438 25.01 2.81 -23.28
C ASP A 438 23.84 1.85 -23.50
N ILE A 439 22.84 1.91 -22.62
CA ILE A 439 21.55 1.24 -22.82
C ILE A 439 20.82 1.82 -24.05
N ALA A 440 20.83 3.14 -24.21
CA ALA A 440 20.24 3.80 -25.37
C ALA A 440 20.93 3.38 -26.69
N LYS A 441 22.26 3.26 -26.72
CA LYS A 441 23.01 2.74 -27.87
C LYS A 441 22.62 1.30 -28.21
N ALA A 442 22.55 0.41 -27.21
CA ALA A 442 22.15 -0.99 -27.41
C ALA A 442 20.70 -1.12 -27.91
N TYR A 443 19.81 -0.21 -27.48
CA TYR A 443 18.44 -0.11 -27.99
C TYR A 443 18.35 0.56 -29.38
N GLY A 444 19.39 1.25 -29.85
CA GLY A 444 19.40 1.97 -31.13
C GLY A 444 18.71 3.35 -31.08
N THR A 445 18.69 4.00 -29.91
CA THR A 445 18.13 5.35 -29.71
C THR A 445 19.16 6.32 -29.16
N ARG A 446 18.93 7.62 -29.34
CA ARG A 446 19.71 8.70 -28.70
C ARG A 446 19.05 9.26 -27.44
N SER A 447 17.86 8.75 -27.06
CA SER A 447 17.08 9.28 -25.94
C SER A 447 17.31 8.47 -24.64
N PRO A 448 17.88 9.08 -23.58
CA PRO A 448 18.00 8.46 -22.26
C PRO A 448 16.65 8.12 -21.61
N GLY A 449 15.61 8.91 -21.89
CA GLY A 449 14.27 8.66 -21.36
C GLY A 449 13.65 7.37 -21.92
N ARG A 450 13.98 7.02 -23.17
CA ARG A 450 13.52 5.80 -23.82
C ARG A 450 14.25 4.56 -23.29
N ALA A 451 15.52 4.70 -22.92
CA ALA A 451 16.27 3.67 -22.20
C ALA A 451 15.69 3.40 -20.80
N ARG A 452 15.32 4.45 -20.05
CA ARG A 452 14.64 4.30 -18.75
C ARG A 452 13.27 3.63 -18.88
N TRP A 453 12.46 4.07 -19.84
CA TRP A 453 11.16 3.44 -20.12
C TRP A 453 11.31 1.96 -20.45
N LEU A 454 12.33 1.59 -21.23
CA LEU A 454 12.60 0.20 -21.59
C LEU A 454 12.91 -0.66 -20.36
N LEU A 455 13.72 -0.16 -19.41
CA LEU A 455 14.03 -0.88 -18.18
C LEU A 455 12.77 -1.09 -17.32
N THR A 456 11.97 -0.03 -17.16
CA THR A 456 10.66 -0.14 -16.47
C THR A 456 9.77 -1.18 -17.17
N HIS A 457 9.75 -1.19 -18.49
CA HIS A 457 8.93 -2.14 -19.25
C HIS A 457 9.43 -3.58 -19.14
N MET A 458 10.75 -3.80 -19.01
CA MET A 458 11.33 -5.12 -18.75
C MET A 458 11.08 -5.59 -17.32
N GLU A 459 11.06 -4.67 -16.36
CA GLU A 459 10.73 -4.91 -14.95
C GLU A 459 9.25 -5.28 -14.76
N GLU A 460 8.32 -4.55 -15.41
CA GLU A 460 6.88 -4.86 -15.41
C GLU A 460 6.57 -6.27 -15.93
N ARG A 461 7.41 -6.80 -16.82
CA ARG A 461 7.28 -8.15 -17.38
C ARG A 461 8.06 -9.20 -16.58
N GLY A 462 8.77 -8.81 -15.52
CA GLY A 462 9.49 -9.70 -14.62
C GLY A 462 10.86 -10.19 -15.11
N PHE A 463 11.39 -9.66 -16.21
CA PHE A 463 12.70 -10.09 -16.75
C PHE A 463 13.89 -9.53 -15.96
N ILE A 464 13.70 -8.38 -15.31
CA ILE A 464 14.71 -7.73 -14.48
C ILE A 464 14.06 -7.13 -13.24
N ILE A 465 14.85 -6.88 -12.20
CA ILE A 465 14.46 -6.10 -11.03
C ILE A 465 15.40 -4.92 -10.94
N CYS A 466 14.87 -3.70 -10.94
CA CYS A 466 15.65 -2.49 -10.82
C CYS A 466 15.57 -1.97 -9.36
N ALA A 467 16.72 -1.87 -8.72
CA ALA A 467 16.88 -1.19 -7.45
C ALA A 467 17.86 -0.02 -7.60
N SER A 468 17.89 0.84 -6.60
CA SER A 468 18.93 1.86 -6.47
C SER A 468 19.55 1.75 -5.10
N ASP A 469 20.86 1.89 -5.01
CA ASP A 469 21.50 2.11 -3.72
C ASP A 469 21.15 3.50 -3.15
N LEU A 470 21.47 3.73 -1.88
CA LEU A 470 21.25 5.02 -1.22
C LEU A 470 22.09 6.17 -1.80
N ARG A 471 23.06 5.87 -2.67
CA ARG A 471 23.90 6.83 -3.39
C ARG A 471 23.34 7.17 -4.78
N GLY A 472 22.24 6.54 -5.18
CA GLY A 472 21.57 6.75 -6.46
C GLY A 472 22.15 5.92 -7.62
N ASN A 473 23.06 4.98 -7.35
CA ASN A 473 23.54 4.04 -8.36
C ASN A 473 22.47 2.97 -8.61
N ARG A 474 22.19 2.70 -9.89
CA ARG A 474 21.25 1.66 -10.30
C ARG A 474 21.87 0.27 -10.11
N ILE A 475 21.10 -0.63 -9.52
CA ILE A 475 21.37 -2.06 -9.40
C ILE A 475 20.31 -2.80 -10.22
N VAL A 476 20.73 -3.59 -11.19
CA VAL A 476 19.83 -4.45 -11.96
C VAL A 476 20.09 -5.90 -11.57
N THR A 477 19.07 -6.58 -11.07
CA THR A 477 19.09 -8.01 -10.79
C THR A 477 18.40 -8.74 -11.92
N LEU A 478 19.03 -9.81 -12.44
CA LEU A 478 18.44 -10.71 -13.42
C LEU A 478 18.01 -11.99 -12.70
N PRO A 479 16.71 -12.16 -12.39
CA PRO A 479 16.22 -13.28 -11.58
C PRO A 479 16.51 -14.65 -12.20
N ASP A 480 16.48 -14.72 -13.54
CA ASP A 480 16.61 -15.98 -14.29
C ASP A 480 18.00 -16.61 -14.17
N ILE A 481 19.05 -15.79 -14.01
CA ILE A 481 20.44 -16.23 -13.84
C ILE A 481 20.95 -16.03 -12.40
N GLY A 482 20.13 -15.45 -11.52
CA GLY A 482 20.49 -15.20 -10.11
C GLY A 482 21.67 -14.25 -9.90
N LYS A 483 21.97 -13.38 -10.87
CA LYS A 483 23.10 -12.43 -10.84
C LYS A 483 22.60 -10.99 -10.80
N GLN A 484 23.41 -10.09 -10.23
CA GLN A 484 23.12 -8.66 -10.15
C GLN A 484 24.34 -7.84 -10.57
N THR A 485 24.11 -6.66 -11.14
CA THR A 485 25.18 -5.68 -11.43
C THR A 485 25.74 -5.10 -10.14
N ALA A 486 27.02 -4.74 -10.12
CA ALA A 486 27.64 -4.12 -8.94
C ALA A 486 27.18 -2.67 -8.74
N THR A 487 27.25 -2.20 -7.49
CA THR A 487 27.18 -0.77 -7.16
C THR A 487 28.54 -0.13 -7.42
N LYS A 488 28.55 1.07 -8.00
CA LYS A 488 29.78 1.80 -8.32
C LYS A 488 30.39 2.52 -7.12
#